data_AF-A0A484D8X3-F1
#
_entry.id   AF-A0A484D8X3-F1
#
_cell.length_a   1.000
_cell.length_b   1.000
_cell.length_c   1.000
_cell.angle_alpha   90.00
_cell.angle_beta   90.00
_cell.angle_gamma   90.00
#
_symmetry.space_group_name_H-M   'P 1'
#
loop_
_entity.id
_entity.type
_entity.pdbx_description
1 polymer ?
#
loop_
_entity_poly.entity_id
_entity_poly.type
_entity_poly.pdbx_seq_one_letter_code
_entity_poly.pdbx_strand_id
1 'polypeptide(L)'
;MTGPVEDNAKCYPPPSVRACAHRLNSSDNVNKLLLVDYTGNRLVACGSIWQGVCQFLRLEDLFKLGEPHHRKEHYLSGAREADGMAGVVVGEDDWSADPKRKKPAKGGSRLFIGAAIDGKSEYFPTLSSRKLVADEESVNMFSLVYQDEFVSSQIKIPSDTLSLYPAFDIYYVYGFSSRSYVYFLTLQLDTQLTQMDAGGEKFFTSKIVRMCSNDTEFYSYVEFPLGCTKDGVEYRLVQAAYRQKPGRRLAQALGLSEEDDVLFVVFSQGQKNRSNPPRETVLCLFTLHDINLAMRERIRSCYRGEGRLSLPWLLNKELPCIHTPKQIGDDFCGLVLNQPLGGLRVIEGNPLYEDRTEGMAAVAAYTYGEHTVVFVGTRSGQLKKVGRAEGGGLPRCCSVRL
;
A
#
# COMPACT_ATOMS: atom_id res chain seq x y z
N MET A 1 -16.60 -9.92 -20.02
CA MET A 1 -17.27 -10.36 -18.77
C MET A 1 -16.25 -11.14 -17.96
N THR A 2 -16.12 -10.86 -16.66
CA THR A 2 -15.06 -11.42 -15.79
C THR A 2 -15.56 -12.42 -14.75
N GLY A 3 -16.88 -12.57 -14.59
CA GLY A 3 -17.54 -13.55 -13.72
C GLY A 3 -19.06 -13.54 -13.91
N PRO A 4 -19.79 -14.43 -13.22
CA PRO A 4 -19.31 -15.43 -12.25
C PRO A 4 -18.53 -16.58 -12.90
N VAL A 5 -17.75 -17.32 -12.12
CA VAL A 5 -16.95 -18.48 -12.58
C VAL A 5 -17.09 -19.64 -11.59
N GLU A 6 -17.14 -20.88 -12.10
CA GLU A 6 -17.07 -22.08 -11.26
C GLU A 6 -15.69 -22.20 -10.62
N ASP A 7 -15.62 -21.94 -9.32
CA ASP A 7 -14.37 -21.93 -8.57
C ASP A 7 -14.60 -22.32 -7.10
N ASN A 8 -13.50 -22.57 -6.38
CA ASN A 8 -13.52 -22.68 -4.93
C ASN A 8 -12.19 -22.17 -4.37
N ALA A 9 -12.25 -21.24 -3.41
CA ALA A 9 -11.09 -20.60 -2.80
C ALA A 9 -10.10 -21.59 -2.14
N LYS A 10 -10.50 -22.84 -1.87
CA LYS A 10 -9.62 -23.90 -1.34
C LYS A 10 -8.81 -24.63 -2.43
N CYS A 11 -9.11 -24.44 -3.70
CA CYS A 11 -8.44 -25.11 -4.81
C CYS A 11 -7.09 -24.45 -5.14
N TYR A 12 -5.99 -25.15 -4.88
CA TYR A 12 -4.64 -24.69 -5.27
C TYR A 12 -3.82 -25.82 -5.93
N PRO A 13 -3.29 -25.64 -7.14
CA PRO A 13 -3.58 -24.55 -8.10
C PRO A 13 -5.07 -24.48 -8.51
N PRO A 14 -5.48 -23.44 -9.24
CA PRO A 14 -6.87 -23.29 -9.69
C PRO A 14 -7.39 -24.45 -10.54
N PRO A 15 -8.72 -24.64 -10.62
CA PRO A 15 -9.34 -25.73 -11.39
C PRO A 15 -8.97 -25.75 -12.88
N SER A 16 -8.64 -24.60 -13.46
CA SER A 16 -8.17 -24.49 -14.86
C SER A 16 -6.81 -25.15 -15.11
N VAL A 17 -6.02 -25.36 -14.06
CA VAL A 17 -4.68 -25.97 -14.14
C VAL A 17 -4.66 -27.39 -13.60
N ARG A 18 -5.41 -27.65 -12.52
CA ARG A 18 -5.47 -28.98 -11.89
C ARG A 18 -6.87 -29.25 -11.35
N ALA A 19 -7.35 -30.47 -11.56
CA ALA A 19 -8.61 -30.94 -10.98
C ALA A 19 -8.62 -30.73 -9.45
N CYS A 20 -9.67 -30.10 -8.94
CA CYS A 20 -9.83 -29.80 -7.53
C CYS A 20 -10.68 -30.87 -6.84
N ALA A 21 -10.25 -31.32 -5.66
CA ALA A 21 -11.01 -32.26 -4.84
C ALA A 21 -12.20 -31.62 -4.11
N HIS A 22 -12.20 -30.29 -3.98
CA HIS A 22 -13.30 -29.55 -3.38
C HIS A 22 -14.40 -29.27 -4.41
N ARG A 23 -15.65 -29.30 -3.94
CA ARG A 23 -16.81 -28.94 -4.77
C ARG A 23 -16.69 -27.50 -5.26
N LEU A 24 -16.79 -27.32 -6.58
CA LEU A 24 -16.84 -26.01 -7.22
C LEU A 24 -18.23 -25.39 -7.05
N ASN A 25 -18.26 -24.06 -6.95
CA ASN A 25 -19.51 -23.30 -6.95
C ASN A 25 -19.35 -22.07 -7.85
N SER A 26 -20.44 -21.67 -8.50
CA SER A 26 -20.55 -20.36 -9.16
C SER A 26 -20.19 -19.25 -8.17
N SER A 27 -19.03 -18.62 -8.40
CA SER A 27 -18.44 -17.64 -7.51
C SER A 27 -18.23 -16.32 -8.25
N ASP A 28 -18.63 -15.22 -7.62
CA ASP A 28 -18.37 -13.87 -8.15
C ASP A 28 -16.88 -13.55 -8.18
N ASN A 29 -16.45 -12.91 -9.26
CA ASN A 29 -15.10 -12.40 -9.44
C ASN A 29 -15.01 -10.94 -9.00
N VAL A 30 -14.57 -10.73 -7.76
CA VAL A 30 -14.35 -9.40 -7.21
C VAL A 30 -13.10 -8.80 -7.84
N ASN A 31 -13.22 -7.62 -8.46
CA ASN A 31 -12.05 -6.88 -8.89
C ASN A 31 -11.35 -6.30 -7.65
N LYS A 32 -10.09 -6.70 -7.45
CA LYS A 32 -9.26 -6.32 -6.29
C LYS A 32 -8.22 -5.26 -6.63
N LEU A 33 -7.85 -5.16 -7.90
CA LEU A 33 -6.86 -4.20 -8.37
C LEU A 33 -7.22 -3.77 -9.79
N LEU A 34 -7.07 -2.48 -10.05
CA LEU A 34 -7.23 -1.89 -11.36
C LEU A 34 -6.16 -0.83 -11.55
N LEU A 35 -5.20 -1.09 -12.44
CA LEU A 35 -4.06 -0.20 -12.70
C LEU A 35 -3.90 0.05 -14.19
N VAL A 36 -3.57 1.28 -14.55
CA VAL A 36 -3.18 1.63 -15.92
C VAL A 36 -1.67 1.47 -16.05
N ASP A 37 -1.23 0.56 -16.92
CA ASP A 37 0.15 0.43 -17.35
C ASP A 37 0.34 1.30 -18.60
N TYR A 38 0.70 2.57 -18.38
CA TYR A 38 0.87 3.54 -19.46
C TYR A 38 1.99 3.15 -20.44
N THR A 39 3.08 2.55 -19.94
CA THR A 39 4.19 2.07 -20.78
C THR A 39 3.76 0.92 -21.67
N GLY A 40 2.94 0.01 -21.13
CA GLY A 40 2.37 -1.13 -21.86
C GLY A 40 1.15 -0.80 -22.73
N ASN A 41 0.59 0.42 -22.63
CA ASN A 41 -0.68 0.84 -23.23
C ASN A 41 -1.84 -0.13 -22.93
N ARG A 42 -1.95 -0.55 -21.66
CA ARG A 42 -2.89 -1.59 -21.22
C ARG A 42 -3.39 -1.36 -19.80
N LEU A 43 -4.51 -1.99 -19.47
CA LEU A 43 -5.08 -2.06 -18.14
C LEU A 43 -4.71 -3.39 -17.49
N VAL A 44 -4.24 -3.36 -16.25
CA VAL A 44 -4.04 -4.53 -15.40
C VAL A 44 -5.23 -4.64 -14.45
N ALA A 45 -6.04 -5.69 -14.60
CA ALA A 45 -7.22 -5.93 -13.78
C ALA A 45 -7.08 -7.27 -13.05
N CYS A 46 -6.92 -7.25 -11.73
CA CYS A 46 -6.79 -8.47 -10.93
C CYS A 46 -8.11 -8.83 -10.24
N GLY A 47 -8.49 -10.10 -10.36
CA GLY A 47 -9.70 -10.65 -9.76
C GLY A 47 -9.44 -11.33 -8.42
N SER A 48 -10.50 -11.92 -7.86
CA SER A 48 -10.42 -12.82 -6.70
C SER A 48 -10.47 -14.30 -7.07
N ILE A 49 -11.05 -14.63 -8.23
CA ILE A 49 -11.16 -16.02 -8.71
C ILE A 49 -9.79 -16.59 -9.09
N TRP A 50 -9.73 -17.92 -9.14
CA TRP A 50 -8.55 -18.67 -9.54
C TRP A 50 -7.31 -18.25 -8.73
N GLN A 51 -7.49 -18.06 -7.43
CA GLN A 51 -6.43 -17.64 -6.51
C GLN A 51 -5.85 -16.23 -6.82
N GLY A 52 -6.64 -15.38 -7.48
CA GLY A 52 -6.31 -14.00 -7.76
C GLY A 52 -5.48 -13.80 -9.03
N VAL A 53 -5.92 -14.41 -10.13
CA VAL A 53 -5.35 -14.19 -11.47
C VAL A 53 -5.68 -12.78 -11.97
N CYS A 54 -4.77 -12.21 -12.76
CA CYS A 54 -4.96 -10.92 -13.42
C CYS A 54 -5.16 -11.06 -14.93
N GLN A 55 -5.93 -10.12 -15.47
CA GLN A 55 -6.17 -9.93 -16.89
C GLN A 55 -5.49 -8.64 -17.36
N PHE A 56 -4.97 -8.68 -18.58
CA PHE A 56 -4.54 -7.50 -19.31
C PHE A 56 -5.60 -7.14 -20.33
N LEU A 57 -6.07 -5.89 -20.31
CA LEU A 57 -7.09 -5.39 -21.23
C LEU A 57 -6.53 -4.22 -22.03
N ARG A 58 -6.87 -4.10 -23.30
CA ARG A 58 -6.54 -2.93 -24.12
C ARG A 58 -7.33 -1.71 -23.62
N LEU A 59 -6.70 -0.54 -23.54
CA LEU A 59 -7.33 0.66 -22.99
C LEU A 59 -8.51 1.19 -23.82
N GLU A 60 -8.47 0.99 -25.14
CA GLU A 60 -9.46 1.56 -26.07
C GLU A 60 -10.83 0.86 -26.01
N ASP A 61 -10.84 -0.46 -25.86
CA ASP A 61 -12.04 -1.28 -26.02
C ASP A 61 -12.16 -2.44 -25.01
N LEU A 62 -11.25 -2.51 -24.05
CA LEU A 62 -11.18 -3.55 -23.02
C LEU A 62 -11.02 -4.98 -23.58
N PHE A 63 -10.50 -5.11 -24.81
CA PHE A 63 -10.17 -6.41 -25.37
C PHE A 63 -9.13 -7.12 -24.50
N LYS A 64 -9.38 -8.39 -24.14
CA LYS A 64 -8.46 -9.19 -23.33
C LYS A 64 -7.21 -9.52 -24.15
N LEU A 65 -6.09 -8.92 -23.75
CA LEU A 65 -4.77 -9.11 -24.34
C LEU A 65 -4.09 -10.38 -23.80
N GLY A 66 -4.34 -10.73 -22.54
CA GLY A 66 -3.79 -11.93 -21.91
C GLY A 66 -4.31 -12.15 -20.49
N GLU A 67 -4.23 -13.39 -20.02
CA GLU A 67 -4.62 -13.81 -18.67
C GLU A 67 -3.66 -14.91 -18.20
N PRO A 68 -2.41 -14.57 -17.83
CA PRO A 68 -1.43 -15.56 -17.44
C PRO A 68 -1.88 -16.29 -16.17
N HIS A 69 -1.91 -17.63 -16.19
CA HIS A 69 -2.37 -18.43 -15.04
C HIS A 69 -1.71 -19.83 -14.94
N HIS A 70 -0.58 -20.06 -15.61
CA HIS A 70 0.09 -21.36 -15.62
C HIS A 70 1.21 -21.53 -14.58
N ARG A 71 1.66 -20.44 -13.93
CA ARG A 71 2.71 -20.48 -12.91
C ARG A 71 2.22 -19.96 -11.57
N LYS A 72 2.91 -20.33 -10.49
CA LYS A 72 2.55 -19.91 -9.12
C LYS A 72 2.59 -18.39 -8.97
N GLU A 73 3.54 -17.75 -9.64
CA GLU A 73 3.74 -16.30 -9.67
C GLU A 73 2.62 -15.55 -10.38
N HIS A 74 1.73 -16.24 -11.09
CA HIS A 74 0.56 -15.61 -11.71
C HIS A 74 -0.62 -15.45 -10.75
N TYR A 75 -0.59 -16.14 -9.60
CA TYR A 75 -1.61 -16.04 -8.57
C TYR A 75 -1.20 -14.98 -7.56
N LEU A 76 -1.93 -13.86 -7.48
CA LEU A 76 -1.53 -12.72 -6.63
C LEU A 76 -2.10 -12.85 -5.21
N SER A 77 -3.40 -13.13 -5.09
CA SER A 77 -4.09 -13.50 -3.84
C SER A 77 -5.58 -13.68 -4.10
N GLY A 78 -6.13 -14.83 -3.71
CA GLY A 78 -7.57 -15.14 -3.80
C GLY A 78 -8.43 -14.56 -2.66
N ALA A 79 -7.87 -13.77 -1.73
CA ALA A 79 -8.66 -13.14 -0.67
C ALA A 79 -9.79 -12.29 -1.27
N ARG A 80 -11.01 -12.35 -0.74
CA ARG A 80 -12.19 -11.73 -1.41
C ARG A 80 -12.44 -10.26 -1.04
N GLU A 81 -11.74 -9.74 -0.04
CA GLU A 81 -11.87 -8.33 0.36
C GLU A 81 -11.32 -7.41 -0.73
N ALA A 82 -12.18 -6.49 -1.21
CA ALA A 82 -11.88 -5.62 -2.34
C ALA A 82 -10.84 -4.54 -1.99
N ASP A 83 -10.83 -4.09 -0.73
CA ASP A 83 -9.93 -3.08 -0.16
C ASP A 83 -8.64 -3.68 0.45
N GLY A 84 -8.42 -4.99 0.26
CA GLY A 84 -7.25 -5.69 0.77
C GLY A 84 -6.04 -5.68 -0.15
N MET A 85 -6.08 -5.02 -1.31
CA MET A 85 -5.01 -5.06 -2.32
C MET A 85 -4.78 -3.68 -2.94
N ALA A 86 -3.51 -3.29 -3.05
CA ALA A 86 -3.09 -2.09 -3.78
C ALA A 86 -1.81 -2.37 -4.57
N GLY A 87 -1.58 -1.62 -5.62
CA GLY A 87 -0.37 -1.75 -6.43
C GLY A 87 0.07 -0.45 -7.07
N VAL A 88 1.33 -0.42 -7.46
CA VAL A 88 1.99 0.71 -8.10
C VAL A 88 2.78 0.18 -9.28
N VAL A 89 2.49 0.70 -10.48
CA VAL A 89 3.29 0.45 -11.66
C VAL A 89 4.38 1.50 -11.72
N VAL A 90 5.63 1.06 -11.81
CA VAL A 90 6.81 1.92 -11.88
C VAL A 90 7.54 1.63 -13.19
N GLY A 91 7.73 2.66 -14.01
CA GLY A 91 8.47 2.56 -15.28
C GLY A 91 9.98 2.49 -15.07
N GLU A 92 10.74 2.15 -16.12
CA GLU A 92 12.22 2.22 -16.05
C GLU A 92 12.74 3.64 -15.79
N ASP A 93 12.05 4.64 -16.35
CA ASP A 93 12.41 6.05 -16.20
C ASP A 93 12.23 6.57 -14.77
N ASP A 94 11.38 5.93 -13.96
CA ASP A 94 11.10 6.33 -12.58
C ASP A 94 12.25 5.96 -11.61
N TRP A 95 13.14 5.04 -11.99
CA TRP A 95 14.25 4.57 -11.15
C TRP A 95 15.62 4.62 -11.83
N SER A 96 15.69 4.90 -13.14
CA SER A 96 16.95 5.05 -13.88
C SER A 96 17.32 6.54 -14.01
N ALA A 97 18.44 6.94 -13.40
CA ALA A 97 19.00 8.29 -13.53
C ALA A 97 19.83 8.49 -14.82
N ASP A 98 19.68 7.64 -15.85
CA ASP A 98 20.46 7.74 -17.09
C ASP A 98 19.72 8.58 -18.15
N PRO A 99 20.04 9.89 -18.30
CA PRO A 99 19.41 10.77 -19.29
C PRO A 99 19.73 10.40 -20.74
N LYS A 100 20.59 9.40 -21.00
CA LYS A 100 20.99 8.99 -22.35
C LYS A 100 20.22 7.78 -22.88
N ARG A 101 19.34 7.15 -22.10
CA ARG A 101 18.56 5.99 -22.57
C ARG A 101 17.38 6.41 -23.46
N LYS A 102 17.27 5.75 -24.61
CA LYS A 102 16.16 5.89 -25.57
C LYS A 102 14.84 5.45 -24.93
N LYS A 103 13.72 5.97 -25.48
CA LYS A 103 12.31 5.72 -25.11
C LYS A 103 12.08 4.43 -24.30
N PRO A 104 11.25 4.47 -23.24
CA PRO A 104 10.96 3.29 -22.43
C PRO A 104 10.53 2.12 -23.30
N ALA A 105 11.23 1.00 -23.16
CA ALA A 105 10.90 -0.22 -23.90
C ALA A 105 9.62 -0.82 -23.31
N LYS A 106 8.67 -1.22 -24.17
CA LYS A 106 7.52 -2.03 -23.73
C LYS A 106 8.07 -3.25 -22.99
N GLY A 107 7.66 -3.45 -21.74
CA GLY A 107 8.11 -4.58 -20.91
C GLY A 107 9.22 -4.30 -19.89
N GLY A 108 9.64 -3.05 -19.69
CA GLY A 108 10.60 -2.66 -18.64
C GLY A 108 9.97 -2.26 -17.29
N SER A 109 8.63 -2.18 -17.22
CA SER A 109 7.94 -1.72 -16.01
C SER A 109 7.90 -2.80 -14.94
N ARG A 110 7.83 -2.36 -13.68
CA ARG A 110 7.69 -3.22 -12.50
C ARG A 110 6.35 -2.95 -11.83
N LEU A 111 5.72 -3.99 -11.33
CA LEU A 111 4.55 -3.92 -10.48
C LEU A 111 4.97 -4.19 -9.04
N PHE A 112 4.87 -3.18 -8.20
CA PHE A 112 4.85 -3.38 -6.75
C PHE A 112 3.41 -3.65 -6.33
N ILE A 113 3.16 -4.78 -5.68
CA ILE A 113 1.83 -5.15 -5.24
C ILE A 113 1.84 -5.65 -3.81
N GLY A 114 0.93 -5.07 -3.02
CA GLY A 114 0.60 -5.53 -1.68
C GLY A 114 -0.81 -6.14 -1.66
N ALA A 115 -0.97 -7.26 -0.96
CA ALA A 115 -2.25 -7.93 -0.81
C ALA A 115 -2.38 -8.65 0.54
N ALA A 116 -3.60 -8.63 1.07
CA ALA A 116 -4.05 -9.55 2.09
C ALA A 116 -3.99 -10.99 1.57
N ILE A 117 -3.58 -11.94 2.41
CA ILE A 117 -3.27 -13.32 1.99
C ILE A 117 -4.23 -14.38 2.53
N ASP A 118 -5.17 -14.01 3.42
CA ASP A 118 -6.17 -14.92 3.99
C ASP A 118 -5.52 -16.17 4.63
N GLY A 119 -4.42 -15.96 5.37
CA GLY A 119 -3.64 -17.00 6.05
C GLY A 119 -2.80 -17.92 5.15
N LYS A 120 -2.78 -17.71 3.82
CA LYS A 120 -2.07 -18.59 2.86
C LYS A 120 -0.62 -18.15 2.61
N SER A 121 0.18 -18.01 3.66
CA SER A 121 1.54 -17.45 3.59
C SER A 121 2.52 -18.27 2.74
N GLU A 122 2.31 -19.58 2.66
CA GLU A 122 3.11 -20.45 1.79
C GLU A 122 2.90 -20.13 0.31
N TYR A 123 1.68 -19.73 -0.06
CA TYR A 123 1.26 -19.54 -1.45
C TYR A 123 1.54 -18.11 -1.94
N PHE A 124 1.22 -17.11 -1.12
CA PHE A 124 1.25 -15.71 -1.55
C PHE A 124 2.19 -14.88 -0.68
N PRO A 125 3.09 -14.09 -1.28
CA PRO A 125 3.69 -12.97 -0.57
C PRO A 125 2.64 -11.90 -0.30
N THR A 126 2.77 -11.23 0.85
CA THR A 126 1.90 -10.10 1.19
C THR A 126 2.35 -8.83 0.48
N LEU A 127 3.63 -8.73 0.11
CA LEU A 127 4.19 -7.63 -0.68
C LEU A 127 5.22 -8.18 -1.66
N SER A 128 5.23 -7.73 -2.91
CA SER A 128 6.19 -8.19 -3.91
C SER A 128 6.44 -7.17 -5.02
N SER A 129 7.62 -7.25 -5.64
CA SER A 129 7.94 -6.54 -6.88
C SER A 129 8.06 -7.55 -8.01
N ARG A 130 7.24 -7.35 -9.04
CA ARG A 130 7.01 -8.29 -10.13
C ARG A 130 7.26 -7.65 -11.48
N LYS A 131 7.72 -8.42 -12.46
CA LYS A 131 7.99 -7.95 -13.82
C LYS A 131 6.68 -7.78 -14.61
N LEU A 132 6.54 -6.63 -15.28
CA LEU A 132 5.52 -6.43 -16.31
C LEU A 132 6.19 -6.48 -17.68
N VAL A 133 6.10 -7.63 -18.35
CA VAL A 133 6.77 -7.87 -19.64
C VAL A 133 5.91 -7.43 -20.82
N ALA A 134 6.49 -7.38 -22.02
CA ALA A 134 5.84 -6.84 -23.22
C ALA A 134 4.70 -7.72 -23.76
N ASP A 135 4.87 -9.03 -23.67
CA ASP A 135 3.92 -10.05 -24.10
C ASP A 135 3.01 -10.45 -22.92
N GLU A 136 1.71 -10.16 -23.05
CA GLU A 136 0.71 -10.35 -22.01
C GLU A 136 0.46 -11.84 -21.64
N GLU A 137 0.82 -12.79 -22.50
CA GLU A 137 0.69 -14.23 -22.24
C GLU A 137 2.00 -14.89 -21.77
N SER A 138 3.09 -14.13 -21.72
CA SER A 138 4.40 -14.64 -21.38
C SER A 138 4.41 -15.33 -20.02
N VAL A 139 5.06 -16.49 -19.94
CA VAL A 139 5.31 -17.22 -18.69
C VAL A 139 6.19 -16.46 -17.69
N ASN A 140 6.83 -15.37 -18.12
CA ASN A 140 7.63 -14.50 -17.26
C ASN A 140 6.82 -13.33 -16.70
N MET A 141 5.56 -13.16 -17.12
CA MET A 141 4.66 -12.16 -16.56
C MET A 141 4.50 -12.38 -15.06
N PHE A 142 4.57 -11.32 -14.28
CA PHE A 142 4.49 -11.35 -12.81
C PHE A 142 5.58 -12.16 -12.09
N SER A 143 6.60 -12.65 -12.80
CA SER A 143 7.77 -13.22 -12.13
C SER A 143 8.41 -12.18 -11.20
N LEU A 144 8.98 -12.64 -10.08
CA LEU A 144 9.70 -11.74 -9.18
C LEU A 144 10.84 -11.03 -9.93
N VAL A 145 11.07 -9.75 -9.61
CA VAL A 145 12.14 -8.97 -10.23
C VAL A 145 13.50 -9.65 -10.04
N TYR A 146 13.74 -10.13 -8.82
CA TYR A 146 14.89 -10.90 -8.39
C TYR A 146 14.47 -12.05 -7.48
N GLN A 147 15.12 -13.20 -7.63
CA GLN A 147 14.90 -14.37 -6.79
C GLN A 147 16.16 -15.26 -6.83
N ASP A 148 16.72 -15.53 -5.66
CA ASP A 148 17.72 -16.55 -5.42
C ASP A 148 17.27 -17.48 -4.26
N GLU A 149 18.17 -18.32 -3.75
CA GLU A 149 17.90 -19.29 -2.68
C GLU A 149 17.61 -18.62 -1.32
N PHE A 150 18.09 -17.40 -1.08
CA PHE A 150 18.07 -16.71 0.21
C PHE A 150 17.25 -15.41 0.20
N VAL A 151 17.22 -14.71 -0.93
CA VAL A 151 16.70 -13.36 -1.10
C VAL A 151 15.81 -13.32 -2.33
N SER A 152 14.68 -12.63 -2.21
CA SER A 152 13.74 -12.47 -3.31
C SER A 152 13.01 -11.14 -3.18
N SER A 153 12.50 -10.61 -4.29
CA SER A 153 11.76 -9.33 -4.33
C SER A 153 10.35 -9.45 -3.73
N GLN A 154 10.22 -10.01 -2.53
CA GLN A 154 8.95 -10.25 -1.86
C GLN A 154 9.11 -10.36 -0.35
N ILE A 155 8.01 -10.11 0.36
CA ILE A 155 7.86 -10.34 1.80
C ILE A 155 6.67 -11.27 2.00
N LYS A 156 6.88 -12.30 2.81
CA LYS A 156 5.87 -13.27 3.23
C LYS A 156 5.59 -13.10 4.72
N ILE A 157 4.34 -13.33 5.12
CA ILE A 157 3.98 -13.40 6.54
C ILE A 157 4.55 -14.70 7.11
N PRO A 158 5.38 -14.69 8.18
CA PRO A 158 5.89 -15.91 8.78
C PRO A 158 4.77 -16.82 9.28
N SER A 159 4.95 -18.15 9.13
CA SER A 159 4.03 -19.15 9.68
C SER A 159 3.90 -19.05 11.20
N ASP A 160 4.98 -18.67 11.89
CA ASP A 160 5.01 -18.47 13.34
C ASP A 160 4.07 -17.34 13.75
N THR A 161 4.05 -16.23 12.99
CA THR A 161 3.13 -15.11 13.20
C THR A 161 1.69 -15.54 13.04
N LEU A 162 1.37 -16.33 12.00
CA LEU A 162 0.00 -16.84 11.79
C LEU A 162 -0.41 -17.90 12.83
N SER A 163 0.55 -18.64 13.36
CA SER A 163 0.30 -19.62 14.43
C SER A 163 -0.05 -18.93 15.75
N LEU A 164 0.64 -17.81 16.06
CA LEU A 164 0.38 -16.99 17.25
C LEU A 164 -0.85 -16.11 17.08
N TYR A 165 -1.08 -15.58 15.88
CA TYR A 165 -2.17 -14.66 15.55
C TYR A 165 -2.90 -15.16 14.29
N PRO A 166 -3.84 -16.13 14.41
CA PRO A 166 -4.52 -16.73 13.26
C PRO A 166 -5.32 -15.76 12.39
N ALA A 167 -5.67 -14.59 12.94
CA ALA A 167 -6.38 -13.53 12.23
C ALA A 167 -5.44 -12.41 11.72
N PHE A 168 -4.12 -12.56 11.83
CA PHE A 168 -3.16 -11.58 11.31
C PHE A 168 -3.19 -11.59 9.78
N ASP A 169 -3.41 -10.41 9.21
CA ASP A 169 -3.27 -10.15 7.78
C ASP A 169 -2.91 -8.66 7.61
N ILE A 170 -2.45 -8.30 6.41
CA ILE A 170 -2.05 -6.93 6.06
C ILE A 170 -2.92 -6.45 4.91
N TYR A 171 -3.75 -5.44 5.18
CA TYR A 171 -4.66 -4.85 4.20
C TYR A 171 -4.01 -3.61 3.60
N TYR A 172 -3.84 -3.60 2.27
CA TYR A 172 -3.17 -2.52 1.55
C TYR A 172 -4.21 -1.54 1.01
N VAL A 173 -4.41 -0.42 1.73
CA VAL A 173 -5.50 0.53 1.45
C VAL A 173 -5.14 1.49 0.30
N TYR A 174 -3.88 1.89 0.19
CA TYR A 174 -3.42 2.80 -0.85
C TYR A 174 -1.95 2.58 -1.17
N GLY A 175 -1.57 2.74 -2.44
CA GLY A 175 -0.19 2.67 -2.91
C GLY A 175 0.12 3.80 -3.87
N PHE A 176 1.31 4.38 -3.78
CA PHE A 176 1.77 5.42 -4.70
C PHE A 176 3.29 5.45 -4.83
N SER A 177 3.80 5.98 -5.93
CA SER A 177 5.21 6.33 -6.09
C SER A 177 5.44 7.82 -5.87
N SER A 178 6.60 8.16 -5.32
CA SER A 178 7.07 9.54 -5.20
C SER A 178 8.60 9.55 -5.27
N ARG A 179 9.13 10.31 -6.23
CA ARG A 179 10.57 10.34 -6.55
C ARG A 179 11.08 8.90 -6.77
N SER A 180 12.12 8.48 -6.06
CA SER A 180 12.73 7.15 -6.18
C SER A 180 12.07 6.08 -5.29
N TYR A 181 10.96 6.37 -4.61
CA TYR A 181 10.35 5.48 -3.63
C TYR A 181 8.93 5.04 -4.00
N VAL A 182 8.57 3.85 -3.54
CA VAL A 182 7.21 3.33 -3.51
C VAL A 182 6.72 3.29 -2.08
N TYR A 183 5.49 3.72 -1.87
CA TYR A 183 4.84 3.78 -0.57
C TYR A 183 3.54 2.98 -0.58
N PHE A 184 3.25 2.34 0.55
CA PHE A 184 1.96 1.72 0.83
C PHE A 184 1.43 2.18 2.17
N LEU A 185 0.13 2.49 2.23
CA LEU A 185 -0.59 2.60 3.49
C LEU A 185 -1.26 1.26 3.77
N THR A 186 -0.92 0.71 4.93
CA THR A 186 -1.41 -0.59 5.36
C THR A 186 -2.22 -0.45 6.64
N LEU A 187 -3.14 -1.39 6.83
CA LEU A 187 -3.80 -1.63 8.09
C LEU A 187 -3.52 -3.08 8.47
N GLN A 188 -2.97 -3.31 9.65
CA GLN A 188 -2.60 -4.65 10.12
C GLN A 188 -2.91 -4.81 11.59
N LEU A 189 -3.01 -6.05 12.05
CA LEU A 189 -3.20 -6.35 13.46
C LEU A 189 -1.97 -5.86 14.25
N ASP A 190 -2.22 -5.19 15.36
CA ASP A 190 -1.18 -4.78 16.29
C ASP A 190 -0.83 -5.96 17.18
N THR A 191 0.27 -6.64 16.87
CA THR A 191 0.72 -7.84 17.61
C THR A 191 1.19 -7.53 19.02
N GLN A 192 1.47 -6.26 19.36
CA GLN A 192 1.89 -5.87 20.71
C GLN A 192 0.69 -5.56 21.61
N LEU A 193 -0.39 -4.99 21.05
CA LEU A 193 -1.61 -4.66 21.78
C LEU A 193 -2.66 -5.78 21.76
N THR A 194 -2.68 -6.60 20.70
CA THR A 194 -3.68 -7.67 20.54
C THR A 194 -3.33 -8.87 21.42
N GLN A 195 -4.31 -9.29 22.21
CA GLN A 195 -4.21 -10.50 23.03
C GLN A 195 -4.32 -11.76 22.16
N MET A 196 -3.61 -12.82 22.58
CA MET A 196 -3.45 -14.05 21.79
C MET A 196 -4.63 -15.03 21.92
N ASP A 197 -5.61 -14.75 22.77
CA ASP A 197 -6.75 -15.62 23.04
C ASP A 197 -7.87 -15.46 21.99
N ALA A 198 -8.60 -16.54 21.73
CA ALA A 198 -9.64 -16.59 20.69
C ALA A 198 -10.82 -15.61 20.91
N GLY A 199 -10.97 -15.09 22.13
CA GLY A 199 -11.92 -14.03 22.50
C GLY A 199 -11.29 -12.66 22.72
N GLY A 200 -9.98 -12.54 22.51
CA GLY A 200 -9.21 -11.31 22.74
C GLY A 200 -9.63 -10.18 21.81
N GLU A 201 -9.61 -8.96 22.32
CA GLU A 201 -9.90 -7.79 21.51
C GLU A 201 -8.81 -7.59 20.45
N LYS A 202 -9.24 -7.46 19.20
CA LYS A 202 -8.35 -7.22 18.05
C LYS A 202 -8.08 -5.73 17.88
N PHE A 203 -6.83 -5.34 18.02
CA PHE A 203 -6.37 -3.98 17.78
C PHE A 203 -5.65 -3.92 16.44
N PHE A 204 -5.90 -2.84 15.69
CA PHE A 204 -5.31 -2.59 14.39
C PHE A 204 -4.52 -1.30 14.43
N THR A 205 -3.42 -1.28 13.70
CA THR A 205 -2.56 -0.11 13.57
C THR A 205 -2.34 0.18 12.09
N SER A 206 -2.61 1.42 11.69
CA SER A 206 -2.27 1.90 10.35
C SER A 206 -0.77 2.16 10.26
N LYS A 207 -0.16 1.74 9.17
CA LYS A 207 1.26 1.97 8.92
C LYS A 207 1.49 2.53 7.53
N ILE A 208 2.61 3.24 7.38
CA ILE A 208 3.19 3.58 6.10
C ILE A 208 4.44 2.73 5.88
N VAL A 209 4.46 2.02 4.77
CA VAL A 209 5.59 1.22 4.28
C VAL A 209 6.26 2.00 3.17
N ARG A 210 7.60 2.00 3.13
CA ARG A 210 8.41 2.57 2.04
C ARG A 210 9.47 1.59 1.58
N MET A 211 9.72 1.57 0.27
CA MET A 211 10.85 0.89 -0.36
C MET A 211 11.41 1.72 -1.53
N CYS A 212 12.68 1.52 -1.86
CA CYS A 212 13.26 2.07 -3.07
C CYS A 212 12.72 1.34 -4.32
N SER A 213 12.49 2.11 -5.38
CA SER A 213 11.98 1.56 -6.65
C SER A 213 13.02 0.72 -7.41
N ASN A 214 14.31 1.02 -7.21
CA ASN A 214 15.43 0.29 -7.82
C ASN A 214 15.93 -0.89 -6.97
N ASP A 215 15.48 -1.03 -5.72
CA ASP A 215 15.88 -2.12 -4.82
C ASP A 215 15.20 -3.42 -5.25
N THR A 216 16.02 -4.40 -5.66
CA THR A 216 15.51 -5.69 -6.13
C THR A 216 15.48 -6.74 -5.03
N GLU A 217 16.15 -6.49 -3.91
CA GLU A 217 16.38 -7.42 -2.80
C GLU A 217 15.52 -7.11 -1.57
N PHE A 218 14.79 -5.98 -1.60
CA PHE A 218 13.88 -5.52 -0.54
C PHE A 218 14.58 -5.08 0.75
N TYR A 219 15.89 -4.82 0.72
CA TYR A 219 16.66 -4.31 1.86
C TYR A 219 16.26 -2.91 2.31
N SER A 220 15.60 -2.14 1.44
CA SER A 220 15.10 -0.80 1.72
C SER A 220 13.79 -0.76 2.50
N TYR A 221 13.18 -1.92 2.81
CA TYR A 221 11.91 -1.99 3.51
C TYR A 221 11.97 -1.31 4.88
N VAL A 222 11.10 -0.31 5.05
CA VAL A 222 10.86 0.34 6.34
C VAL A 222 9.37 0.57 6.55
N GLU A 223 8.87 0.33 7.77
CA GLU A 223 7.48 0.62 8.12
C GLU A 223 7.36 1.45 9.41
N PHE A 224 6.38 2.36 9.44
CA PHE A 224 6.09 3.22 10.58
C PHE A 224 4.60 3.29 10.86
N PRO A 225 4.16 3.27 12.13
CA PRO A 225 2.81 3.65 12.49
C PRO A 225 2.49 5.06 11.99
N LEU A 226 1.30 5.22 11.43
CA LEU A 226 0.78 6.48 10.91
C LEU A 226 -0.57 6.77 11.56
N GLY A 227 -0.82 8.02 11.94
CA GLY A 227 -2.12 8.39 12.46
C GLY A 227 -2.25 9.87 12.72
N CYS A 228 -3.33 10.24 13.38
CA CYS A 228 -3.64 11.63 13.66
C CYS A 228 -4.35 11.76 15.00
N THR A 229 -4.04 12.82 15.73
CA THR A 229 -4.66 13.11 17.03
C THR A 229 -5.31 14.48 16.98
N LYS A 230 -6.56 14.58 17.41
CA LYS A 230 -7.29 15.85 17.49
C LYS A 230 -8.06 15.92 18.81
N ASP A 231 -7.85 16.99 19.57
CA ASP A 231 -8.52 17.23 20.86
C ASP A 231 -8.42 16.04 21.84
N GLY A 232 -7.26 15.37 21.85
CA GLY A 232 -6.99 14.19 22.69
C GLY A 232 -7.59 12.88 22.17
N VAL A 233 -8.30 12.89 21.04
CA VAL A 233 -8.87 11.70 20.39
C VAL A 233 -7.91 11.18 19.33
N GLU A 234 -7.61 9.89 19.40
CA GLU A 234 -6.73 9.21 18.44
C GLU A 234 -7.50 8.60 17.26
N TYR A 235 -6.96 8.81 16.06
CA TYR A 235 -7.49 8.30 14.81
C TYR A 235 -6.42 7.46 14.11
N ARG A 236 -6.58 6.13 14.18
CA ARG A 236 -5.52 5.17 13.80
C ARG A 236 -5.98 4.12 12.77
N LEU A 237 -7.20 4.23 12.24
CA LEU A 237 -7.74 3.32 11.21
C LEU A 237 -7.85 4.03 9.86
N VAL A 238 -6.85 3.86 8.99
CA VAL A 238 -6.85 4.44 7.65
C VAL A 238 -8.05 3.94 6.85
N GLN A 239 -8.74 4.86 6.18
CA GLN A 239 -9.92 4.58 5.35
C GLN A 239 -9.65 4.86 3.87
N ALA A 240 -8.94 5.95 3.60
CA ALA A 240 -8.56 6.35 2.26
C ALA A 240 -7.35 7.28 2.31
N ALA A 241 -6.62 7.37 1.20
CA ALA A 241 -5.55 8.35 1.05
C ALA A 241 -5.40 8.81 -0.40
N TYR A 242 -4.77 9.97 -0.58
CA TYR A 242 -4.49 10.52 -1.88
C TYR A 242 -3.23 11.40 -1.85
N ARG A 243 -2.26 11.06 -2.70
CA ARG A 243 -1.04 11.85 -2.90
C ARG A 243 -1.29 12.97 -3.89
N GLN A 244 -0.85 14.19 -3.56
CA GLN A 244 -1.03 15.37 -4.41
C GLN A 244 0.10 16.39 -4.20
N LYS A 245 0.35 17.22 -5.21
CA LYS A 245 1.16 18.44 -5.11
C LYS A 245 0.44 19.48 -4.25
N PRO A 246 1.15 20.20 -3.37
CA PRO A 246 0.53 21.19 -2.52
C PRO A 246 0.02 22.40 -3.30
N GLY A 247 0.64 22.76 -4.42
CA GLY A 247 0.40 24.05 -5.07
C GLY A 247 0.92 25.23 -4.22
N ARG A 248 1.01 26.41 -4.83
CA ARG A 248 1.74 27.55 -4.26
C ARG A 248 1.39 27.93 -2.82
N ARG A 249 0.11 28.11 -2.50
CA ARG A 249 -0.30 28.59 -1.15
C ARG A 249 -0.04 27.58 -0.05
N LEU A 250 -0.35 26.31 -0.30
CA LEU A 250 -0.11 25.25 0.68
C LEU A 250 1.39 24.97 0.82
N ALA A 251 2.13 25.01 -0.28
CA ALA A 251 3.59 24.89 -0.27
C ALA A 251 4.22 25.96 0.62
N GLN A 252 3.87 27.24 0.40
CA GLN A 252 4.33 28.36 1.24
C GLN A 252 3.95 28.20 2.72
N ALA A 253 2.71 27.78 3.01
CA ALA A 253 2.24 27.60 4.38
C ALA A 253 2.96 26.46 5.12
N LEU A 254 3.48 25.47 4.40
CA LEU A 254 4.18 24.31 4.97
C LEU A 254 5.71 24.41 4.83
N GLY A 255 6.23 25.48 4.20
CA GLY A 255 7.66 25.60 3.92
C GLY A 255 8.17 24.58 2.89
N LEU A 256 7.32 24.14 1.97
CA LEU A 256 7.62 23.16 0.93
C LEU A 256 7.81 23.83 -0.44
N SER A 257 8.40 23.08 -1.38
CA SER A 257 8.34 23.39 -2.80
C SER A 257 6.99 23.01 -3.40
N GLU A 258 6.57 23.67 -4.48
CA GLU A 258 5.39 23.27 -5.26
C GLU A 258 5.56 21.87 -5.90
N GLU A 259 6.82 21.46 -6.08
CA GLU A 259 7.20 20.13 -6.59
C GLU A 259 7.26 19.04 -5.51
N ASP A 260 7.13 19.41 -4.23
CA ASP A 260 7.04 18.39 -3.17
C ASP A 260 5.68 17.69 -3.20
N ASP A 261 5.62 16.55 -2.51
CA ASP A 261 4.40 15.78 -2.39
C ASP A 261 3.83 15.90 -0.98
N VAL A 262 2.51 16.01 -0.91
CA VAL A 262 1.75 15.87 0.32
C VAL A 262 0.77 14.70 0.20
N LEU A 263 0.40 14.13 1.34
CA LEU A 263 -0.50 12.99 1.45
C LEU A 263 -1.69 13.39 2.32
N PHE A 264 -2.88 13.36 1.72
CA PHE A 264 -4.13 13.47 2.44
C PHE A 264 -4.59 12.09 2.85
N VAL A 265 -4.92 11.89 4.12
CA VAL A 265 -5.35 10.60 4.67
C VAL A 265 -6.58 10.78 5.52
N VAL A 266 -7.58 9.93 5.32
CA VAL A 266 -8.77 9.84 6.18
C VAL A 266 -8.56 8.71 7.17
N PHE A 267 -8.72 9.00 8.46
CA PHE A 267 -8.71 8.01 9.53
C PHE A 267 -10.05 7.97 10.25
N SER A 268 -10.50 6.77 10.60
CA SER A 268 -11.53 6.55 11.61
C SER A 268 -10.93 6.53 13.02
N GLN A 269 -11.74 6.91 13.99
CA GLN A 269 -11.40 6.93 15.42
C GLN A 269 -10.99 5.54 15.95
N GLY A 270 -10.01 5.52 16.85
CA GLY A 270 -9.62 4.33 17.61
C GLY A 270 -8.79 3.33 16.81
N GLN A 271 -8.77 2.08 17.28
CA GLN A 271 -7.94 0.97 16.76
C GLN A 271 -8.72 -0.35 16.66
N LYS A 272 -10.05 -0.34 16.82
CA LYS A 272 -10.88 -1.56 16.86
C LYS A 272 -11.83 -1.61 15.66
N ASN A 273 -12.44 -2.77 15.43
CA ASN A 273 -13.53 -2.95 14.47
C ASN A 273 -13.20 -2.51 13.03
N ARG A 274 -12.05 -2.96 12.48
CA ARG A 274 -11.67 -2.67 11.08
C ARG A 274 -12.83 -2.84 10.10
N SER A 275 -13.55 -3.96 10.18
CA SER A 275 -14.61 -4.30 9.23
C SER A 275 -15.85 -3.40 9.32
N ASN A 276 -16.03 -2.68 10.43
CA ASN A 276 -17.09 -1.69 10.60
C ASN A 276 -16.57 -0.54 11.48
N PRO A 277 -15.69 0.32 10.93
CA PRO A 277 -15.00 1.32 11.71
C PRO A 277 -15.96 2.45 12.16
N PRO A 278 -15.66 3.17 13.26
CA PRO A 278 -16.50 4.27 13.72
C PRO A 278 -16.77 5.33 12.64
N ARG A 279 -17.93 5.99 12.75
CA ARG A 279 -18.32 7.12 11.88
C ARG A 279 -17.54 8.40 12.19
N GLU A 280 -17.00 8.51 13.39
CA GLU A 280 -16.09 9.61 13.74
C GLU A 280 -14.78 9.44 12.97
N THR A 281 -14.49 10.43 12.11
CA THR A 281 -13.39 10.41 11.15
C THR A 281 -12.70 11.76 11.09
N VAL A 282 -11.41 11.75 10.74
CA VAL A 282 -10.61 12.96 10.54
C VAL A 282 -9.84 12.86 9.22
N LEU A 283 -9.81 13.96 8.48
CA LEU A 283 -8.94 14.19 7.33
C LEU A 283 -7.66 14.83 7.85
N CYS A 284 -6.53 14.18 7.62
CA CYS A 284 -5.22 14.67 8.04
C CYS A 284 -4.26 14.81 6.85
N LEU A 285 -3.27 15.69 7.04
CA LEU A 285 -2.24 16.03 6.08
C LEU A 285 -0.87 15.61 6.58
N PHE A 286 -0.15 14.89 5.74
CA PHE A 286 1.25 14.54 5.95
C PHE A 286 2.09 15.13 4.84
N THR A 287 3.25 15.67 5.17
CA THR A 287 4.24 16.00 4.16
C THR A 287 5.10 14.75 3.91
N LEU A 288 5.43 14.48 2.65
CA LEU A 288 6.38 13.39 2.36
C LEU A 288 7.79 13.73 2.88
N HIS A 289 8.08 15.01 3.09
CA HIS A 289 9.31 15.47 3.75
C HIS A 289 9.42 14.89 5.17
N ASP A 290 8.41 15.10 6.02
CA ASP A 290 8.41 14.66 7.42
C ASP A 290 8.42 13.14 7.54
N ILE A 291 7.66 12.44 6.69
CA ILE A 291 7.67 10.97 6.62
C ILE A 291 9.09 10.46 6.32
N ASN A 292 9.72 11.01 5.28
CA ASN A 292 11.06 10.59 4.87
C ASN A 292 12.13 10.97 5.88
N LEU A 293 11.98 12.11 6.57
CA LEU A 293 12.87 12.52 7.65
C LEU A 293 12.79 11.54 8.82
N ALA A 294 11.59 11.21 9.30
CA ALA A 294 11.40 10.25 10.39
C ALA A 294 12.00 8.87 10.07
N MET A 295 11.77 8.38 8.84
CA MET A 295 12.37 7.12 8.38
C MET A 295 13.90 7.19 8.32
N ARG A 296 14.46 8.30 7.82
CA ARG A 296 15.93 8.48 7.70
C ARG A 296 16.62 8.61 9.05
N GLU A 297 16.02 9.33 9.99
CA GLU A 297 16.53 9.44 11.36
C GLU A 297 16.55 8.08 12.06
N ARG A 298 15.50 7.28 11.87
CA ARG A 298 15.44 5.92 12.40
C ARG A 298 16.49 4.99 11.80
N ILE A 299 16.71 5.06 10.49
CA ILE A 299 17.78 4.31 9.81
C ILE A 299 19.14 4.76 10.38
N ARG A 300 19.40 6.08 10.48
CA ARG A 300 20.64 6.61 11.06
C ARG A 300 20.89 6.10 12.49
N SER A 301 19.87 6.16 13.34
CA SER A 301 19.93 5.66 14.72
C SER A 301 20.27 4.16 14.74
N CYS A 302 19.60 3.33 13.92
CA CYS A 302 19.92 1.90 13.84
C CYS A 302 21.35 1.64 13.34
N TYR A 303 21.82 2.39 12.35
CA TYR A 303 23.20 2.28 11.85
C TYR A 303 24.26 2.78 12.86
N ARG A 304 23.85 3.53 13.90
CA ARG A 304 24.69 3.82 15.07
C ARG A 304 24.71 2.70 16.10
N GLY A 305 23.91 1.65 15.93
CA GLY A 305 23.76 0.53 16.86
C GLY A 305 22.71 0.79 17.94
N GLU A 306 21.83 1.77 17.77
CA GLU A 306 20.84 2.15 18.77
C GLU A 306 19.55 1.33 18.63
N GLY A 307 19.13 0.68 19.72
CA GLY A 307 17.87 -0.03 19.78
C GLY A 307 17.85 -1.35 19.02
N ARG A 308 16.68 -1.70 18.48
CA ARG A 308 16.39 -2.98 17.81
C ARG A 308 15.73 -2.73 16.46
N LEU A 309 15.50 -3.75 15.65
CA LEU A 309 14.78 -3.59 14.38
C LEU A 309 13.28 -3.31 14.56
N SER A 310 12.66 -3.79 15.65
CA SER A 310 11.30 -3.42 16.07
C SER A 310 10.21 -3.72 15.03
N LEU A 311 10.22 -4.93 14.50
CA LEU A 311 9.32 -5.40 13.45
C LEU A 311 8.69 -6.76 13.80
N PRO A 312 7.81 -6.81 14.82
CA PRO A 312 7.46 -8.04 15.53
C PRO A 312 6.68 -9.07 14.69
N TRP A 313 5.92 -8.62 13.69
CA TRP A 313 5.13 -9.52 12.86
C TRP A 313 5.97 -10.27 11.82
N LEU A 314 7.12 -9.71 11.42
CA LEU A 314 7.99 -10.29 10.39
C LEU A 314 9.23 -10.96 11.00
N LEU A 315 9.72 -10.42 12.12
CA LEU A 315 10.89 -10.95 12.81
C LEU A 315 10.44 -11.79 14.00
N ASN A 316 10.61 -13.12 13.89
CA ASN A 316 10.30 -14.08 14.96
C ASN A 316 11.02 -13.78 16.29
N LYS A 317 12.12 -13.00 16.24
CA LYS A 317 12.84 -12.49 17.40
C LYS A 317 13.23 -11.04 17.14
N GLU A 318 13.13 -10.22 18.17
CA GLU A 318 13.66 -8.87 18.14
C GLU A 318 15.18 -8.91 17.96
N LEU A 319 15.71 -8.29 16.91
CA LEU A 319 17.15 -8.25 16.59
C LEU A 319 17.74 -6.87 16.94
N PRO A 320 18.91 -6.78 17.59
CA PRO A 320 19.55 -5.50 17.89
C PRO A 320 20.05 -4.84 16.61
N CYS A 321 20.06 -3.51 16.61
CA CYS A 321 20.69 -2.73 15.56
C CYS A 321 22.22 -2.89 15.62
N ILE A 322 22.85 -3.06 14.46
CA ILE A 322 24.30 -3.26 14.33
C ILE A 322 24.95 -1.94 13.91
N HIS A 323 25.88 -1.44 14.72
CA HIS A 323 26.68 -0.27 14.37
C HIS A 323 27.45 -0.53 13.06
N THR A 324 27.15 0.26 12.04
CA THR A 324 27.73 0.11 10.70
C THR A 324 28.12 1.50 10.18
N PRO A 325 29.42 1.79 9.98
CA PRO A 325 29.88 3.10 9.52
C PRO A 325 29.44 3.33 8.06
N LYS A 326 28.29 3.97 7.89
CA LYS A 326 27.71 4.33 6.59
C LYS A 326 27.07 5.71 6.67
N GLN A 327 27.34 6.55 5.67
CA GLN A 327 26.61 7.81 5.51
C GLN A 327 25.19 7.50 4.99
N ILE A 328 24.18 7.86 5.78
CA ILE A 328 22.77 7.66 5.44
C ILE A 328 22.22 8.96 4.85
N GLY A 329 22.14 9.00 3.53
CA GLY A 329 21.55 10.08 2.73
C GLY A 329 20.10 9.80 2.33
N ASP A 330 19.58 10.67 1.47
CA ASP A 330 18.21 10.63 0.91
C ASP A 330 18.06 9.59 -0.20
N ASP A 331 19.18 9.06 -0.70
CA ASP A 331 19.30 8.05 -1.74
C ASP A 331 19.63 6.66 -1.17
N PHE A 332 19.70 6.53 0.16
CA PHE A 332 20.05 5.27 0.81
C PHE A 332 18.94 4.22 0.65
N CYS A 333 19.26 3.12 -0.03
CA CYS A 333 18.34 2.03 -0.34
C CYS A 333 18.63 0.73 0.44
N GLY A 334 19.14 0.85 1.66
CA GLY A 334 19.39 -0.31 2.52
C GLY A 334 20.69 -1.04 2.19
N LEU A 335 21.01 -2.00 3.06
CA LEU A 335 22.08 -2.99 2.91
C LEU A 335 21.56 -4.31 3.51
N VAL A 336 22.29 -5.40 3.33
CA VAL A 336 21.96 -6.71 3.92
C VAL A 336 21.76 -6.64 5.45
N LEU A 337 22.46 -5.72 6.12
CA LEU A 337 22.37 -5.50 7.57
C LEU A 337 21.27 -4.50 7.94
N ASN A 338 20.76 -4.62 9.17
CA ASN A 338 19.77 -3.72 9.76
C ASN A 338 18.44 -3.61 8.97
N GLN A 339 18.03 -4.71 8.34
CA GLN A 339 16.79 -4.82 7.58
C GLN A 339 16.08 -6.13 7.90
N PRO A 340 14.76 -6.22 7.65
CA PRO A 340 13.82 -5.12 7.45
C PRO A 340 13.65 -4.29 8.75
N LEU A 341 13.28 -3.01 8.63
CA LEU A 341 13.29 -2.07 9.76
C LEU A 341 11.89 -1.53 10.12
N GLY A 342 11.54 -1.58 11.40
CA GLY A 342 10.33 -0.96 11.94
C GLY A 342 10.60 0.33 12.73
N GLY A 343 9.62 1.23 12.71
CA GLY A 343 9.52 2.40 13.58
C GLY A 343 8.51 2.18 14.70
N LEU A 344 8.83 2.61 15.92
CA LEU A 344 7.91 2.55 17.07
C LEU A 344 7.12 3.86 17.26
N ARG A 345 7.68 4.98 16.82
CA ARG A 345 7.04 6.29 16.96
C ARG A 345 5.99 6.46 15.87
N VAL A 346 4.79 6.83 16.27
CA VAL A 346 3.73 7.21 15.33
C VAL A 346 4.13 8.51 14.64
N ILE A 347 4.05 8.52 13.31
CA ILE A 347 4.14 9.74 12.52
C ILE A 347 2.75 10.39 12.58
N GLU A 348 2.66 11.53 13.25
CA GLU A 348 1.42 12.30 13.43
C GLU A 348 1.17 13.23 12.24
N GLY A 349 -0.05 13.19 11.72
CA GLY A 349 -0.52 14.08 10.67
C GLY A 349 -1.16 15.36 11.23
N ASN A 350 -1.22 16.40 10.41
CA ASN A 350 -1.91 17.64 10.76
C ASN A 350 -3.42 17.49 10.50
N PRO A 351 -4.29 17.56 11.52
CA PRO A 351 -5.73 17.45 11.32
C PRO A 351 -6.28 18.67 10.57
N LEU A 352 -6.99 18.42 9.47
CA LEU A 352 -7.58 19.46 8.61
C LEU A 352 -9.09 19.61 8.84
N TYR A 353 -9.81 18.50 8.86
CA TYR A 353 -11.27 18.50 8.95
C TYR A 353 -11.75 17.24 9.68
N GLU A 354 -12.75 17.39 10.53
CA GLU A 354 -13.32 16.31 11.33
C GLU A 354 -14.79 16.15 10.99
N ASP A 355 -15.23 14.90 10.87
CA ASP A 355 -16.62 14.53 10.66
C ASP A 355 -17.02 13.47 11.69
N ARG A 356 -17.95 13.84 12.56
CA ARG A 356 -18.49 12.98 13.63
C ARG A 356 -19.76 12.23 13.25
N THR A 357 -20.29 12.46 12.04
CA THR A 357 -21.66 12.07 11.68
C THR A 357 -21.74 11.17 10.45
N GLU A 358 -21.20 11.62 9.32
CA GLU A 358 -21.40 10.90 8.06
C GLU A 358 -20.36 9.80 7.86
N GLY A 359 -19.16 9.99 8.41
CA GLY A 359 -18.01 9.13 8.20
C GLY A 359 -17.40 9.36 6.82
N MET A 360 -16.22 9.94 6.79
CA MET A 360 -15.43 10.10 5.56
C MET A 360 -14.91 8.74 5.09
N ALA A 361 -15.03 8.47 3.79
CA ALA A 361 -14.73 7.15 3.19
C ALA A 361 -13.81 7.21 1.98
N ALA A 362 -13.69 8.37 1.32
CA ALA A 362 -12.80 8.55 0.16
C ALA A 362 -12.20 9.96 0.19
N VAL A 363 -11.02 10.13 -0.38
CA VAL A 363 -10.38 11.43 -0.53
C VAL A 363 -9.71 11.55 -1.90
N ALA A 364 -9.82 12.72 -2.50
CA ALA A 364 -9.05 13.14 -3.67
C ALA A 364 -8.67 14.61 -3.49
N ALA A 365 -7.59 15.06 -4.12
CA ALA A 365 -7.20 16.46 -4.07
C ALA A 365 -6.65 16.90 -5.42
N TYR A 366 -6.71 18.20 -5.71
CA TYR A 366 -6.04 18.80 -6.86
C TYR A 366 -5.72 20.26 -6.63
N THR A 367 -4.81 20.79 -7.44
CA THR A 367 -4.44 22.20 -7.43
C THR A 367 -5.22 22.92 -8.52
N TYR A 368 -5.88 24.01 -8.15
CA TYR A 368 -6.59 24.92 -9.05
C TYR A 368 -6.10 26.35 -8.82
N GLY A 369 -5.45 26.93 -9.83
CA GLY A 369 -4.72 28.19 -9.65
C GLY A 369 -3.64 28.04 -8.58
N GLU A 370 -3.69 28.86 -7.54
CA GLU A 370 -2.74 28.81 -6.42
C GLU A 370 -3.25 27.97 -5.22
N HIS A 371 -4.45 27.39 -5.33
CA HIS A 371 -5.15 26.76 -4.22
C HIS A 371 -5.19 25.24 -4.35
N THR A 372 -5.03 24.55 -3.23
CA THR A 372 -5.33 23.11 -3.11
C THR A 372 -6.80 22.94 -2.73
N VAL A 373 -7.52 22.12 -3.48
CA VAL A 373 -8.90 21.74 -3.18
C VAL A 373 -8.94 20.25 -2.89
N VAL A 374 -9.53 19.89 -1.74
CA VAL A 374 -9.68 18.49 -1.31
C VAL A 374 -11.15 18.10 -1.39
N PHE A 375 -11.43 16.98 -2.05
CA PHE A 375 -12.74 16.36 -2.13
C PHE A 375 -12.79 15.17 -1.20
N VAL A 376 -13.85 15.07 -0.40
CA VAL A 376 -14.03 13.96 0.53
C VAL A 376 -15.40 13.34 0.32
N GLY A 377 -15.43 12.06 -0.03
CA GLY A 377 -16.66 11.28 -0.12
C GLY A 377 -17.05 10.74 1.26
N THR A 378 -18.34 10.69 1.57
CA THR A 378 -18.86 10.19 2.85
C THR A 378 -19.64 8.89 2.68
N ARG A 379 -19.81 8.12 3.77
CA ARG A 379 -20.64 6.89 3.77
C ARG A 379 -22.13 7.16 3.54
N SER A 380 -22.57 8.42 3.67
CA SER A 380 -23.93 8.85 3.34
C SER A 380 -24.12 9.20 1.85
N GLY A 381 -23.06 9.10 1.03
CA GLY A 381 -23.11 9.43 -0.39
C GLY A 381 -22.98 10.93 -0.69
N GLN A 382 -22.43 11.73 0.24
CA GLN A 382 -22.16 13.15 0.01
C GLN A 382 -20.71 13.37 -0.45
N LEU A 383 -20.49 14.46 -1.20
CA LEU A 383 -19.17 14.93 -1.58
C LEU A 383 -18.88 16.29 -0.96
N LYS A 384 -17.94 16.31 -0.02
CA LYS A 384 -17.47 17.51 0.68
C LYS A 384 -16.34 18.15 -0.10
N LYS A 385 -16.41 19.46 -0.32
CA LYS A 385 -15.32 20.28 -0.85
C LYS A 385 -14.66 21.01 0.32
N VAL A 386 -13.43 20.62 0.65
CA VAL A 386 -12.63 21.20 1.72
C VAL A 386 -11.57 22.09 1.09
N GLY A 387 -11.62 23.38 1.38
CA GLY A 387 -10.66 24.37 0.91
C GLY A 387 -10.39 25.40 2.01
N ARG A 388 -9.22 26.04 1.96
CA ARG A 388 -8.90 27.13 2.87
C ARG A 388 -9.66 28.39 2.43
N ALA A 389 -10.39 29.02 3.33
CA ALA A 389 -11.08 30.29 3.04
C ALA A 389 -10.05 31.43 2.84
N GLU A 390 -10.36 32.39 1.98
CA GLU A 390 -9.58 33.63 1.90
C GLU A 390 -9.61 34.34 3.26
N GLY A 391 -8.43 34.70 3.79
CA GLY A 391 -8.30 35.37 5.09
C GLY A 391 -7.69 34.55 6.24
N GLY A 392 -7.15 33.35 5.99
CA GLY A 392 -6.31 32.64 6.96
C GLY A 392 -7.05 31.83 8.05
N GLY A 393 -8.38 31.79 8.04
CA GLY A 393 -9.19 30.98 8.97
C GLY A 393 -9.16 29.46 8.70
N LEU A 394 -9.80 28.70 9.60
CA LEU A 394 -9.99 27.23 9.47
C LEU A 394 -10.55 26.86 8.07
N PRO A 395 -10.19 25.69 7.52
CA PRO A 395 -10.72 25.23 6.24
C PRO A 395 -12.26 25.20 6.28
N ARG A 396 -12.88 25.86 5.30
CA ARG A 396 -14.33 25.87 5.16
C ARG A 396 -14.74 24.68 4.29
N CYS A 397 -15.67 23.89 4.80
CA CYS A 397 -16.28 22.79 4.07
C CYS A 397 -17.61 23.25 3.47
N CYS A 398 -17.80 23.04 2.17
CA CYS A 398 -19.11 23.11 1.52
C CYS A 398 -19.50 21.70 1.07
N SER A 399 -20.64 21.18 1.53
CA SER A 399 -21.16 19.89 1.06
C SER A 399 -21.97 20.10 -0.21
N VAL A 400 -21.74 19.24 -1.21
CA VAL A 400 -22.58 19.13 -2.40
C VAL A 400 -23.18 17.73 -2.40
N ARG A 401 -24.51 17.65 -2.48
CA ARG A 401 -25.23 16.39 -2.70
C ARG A 401 -25.11 16.04 -4.18
N LEU A 402 -24.52 14.89 -4.49
CA LEU A 402 -24.45 14.36 -5.86
C LEU A 402 -25.80 13.79 -6.29
#